data_AF-D5EKW0-F1
#
_entry.id   AF-D5EKW0-F1
#
_cell.length_a   1.000
_cell.length_b   1.000
_cell.length_c   1.000
_cell.angle_alpha   90.00
_cell.angle_beta   90.00
_cell.angle_gamma   90.00
#
_symmetry.space_group_name_H-M   'P 1'
#
loop_
_entity.id
_entity.type
_entity.pdbx_description
1 polymer ?
#
loop_
_entity_poly.entity_id
_entity_poly.type
_entity_poly.pdbx_seq_one_letter_code
_entity_poly.pdbx_strand_id
1 'polypeptide(L)'
;MELLTPEFIILLVKVAISVLPGVLGIYLIASPEESKRKLRAWVCAQLFGVSNAFEYKKFANFMAGVGVCCLLFSATAIWFLLLSDFFVE
;
A
#
# COMPACT_ATOMS: atom_id res chain seq x y z
N MET A 1 -1.50 -7.45 -32.16
CA MET A 1 -1.23 -8.00 -30.81
C MET A 1 0.21 -7.63 -30.43
N GLU A 2 0.48 -6.34 -30.23
CA GLU A 2 1.84 -5.83 -29.92
C GLU A 2 1.98 -5.38 -28.45
N LEU A 3 0.89 -5.41 -27.67
CA LEU A 3 0.90 -5.02 -26.25
C LEU A 3 1.42 -6.11 -25.30
N LEU A 4 1.76 -7.30 -25.79
CA LEU A 4 2.36 -8.39 -24.99
C LEU A 4 3.86 -8.55 -25.26
N THR A 5 4.54 -7.48 -25.65
CA THR A 5 6.00 -7.49 -25.65
C THR A 5 6.51 -7.59 -24.20
N PRO A 6 7.58 -8.35 -23.94
CA PRO A 6 8.12 -8.52 -22.59
C PRO A 6 8.45 -7.20 -21.88
N GLU A 7 8.90 -6.20 -22.64
CA GLU A 7 9.20 -4.85 -22.16
C GLU A 7 7.97 -4.14 -21.59
N PHE A 8 6.82 -4.27 -22.26
CA PHE A 8 5.56 -3.70 -21.77
C PHE A 8 5.09 -4.37 -20.48
N ILE A 9 5.27 -5.70 -20.37
CA ILE A 9 4.94 -6.44 -19.15
C ILE A 9 5.82 -5.97 -17.98
N ILE A 10 7.12 -5.78 -18.21
CA ILE A 10 8.05 -5.27 -17.20
C ILE A 10 7.63 -3.86 -16.75
N LEU A 11 7.26 -2.99 -17.69
CA LEU A 11 6.74 -1.66 -17.36
C LEU A 11 5.48 -1.74 -16.48
N LEU A 12 4.54 -2.62 -16.83
CA LEU A 12 3.30 -2.81 -16.07
C LEU A 12 3.58 -3.28 -14.64
N VAL A 13 4.53 -4.19 -14.46
CA VAL A 13 4.97 -4.66 -13.13
C VAL A 13 5.63 -3.54 -12.34
N LYS A 14 6.52 -2.75 -12.96
CA LYS A 14 7.16 -1.58 -12.32
C LYS A 14 6.11 -0.58 -11.82
N VAL A 15 5.13 -0.23 -12.66
CA VAL A 15 4.03 0.67 -12.31
C VAL A 15 3.17 0.09 -11.20
N ALA A 16 2.86 -1.20 -11.24
CA ALA A 16 2.07 -1.85 -10.20
C ALA A 16 2.78 -1.80 -8.83
N ILE A 17 4.08 -2.14 -8.79
CA ILE A 17 4.88 -2.09 -7.56
C ILE A 17 5.01 -0.67 -7.03
N SER A 18 5.09 0.33 -7.91
CA SER A 18 5.27 1.72 -7.50
C SER A 18 3.96 2.38 -7.06
N VAL A 19 2.81 2.06 -7.68
CA VAL A 19 1.53 2.74 -7.45
C VAL A 19 0.66 2.01 -6.41
N LEU A 20 0.58 0.68 -6.44
CA LEU A 20 -0.33 -0.08 -5.55
C LEU A 20 -0.06 0.17 -4.06
N PRO A 21 1.20 0.16 -3.58
CA PRO A 21 1.49 0.49 -2.19
C PRO A 21 1.07 1.91 -1.83
N GLY A 22 1.22 2.87 -2.75
CA GLY A 22 0.81 4.26 -2.54
C GLY A 22 -0.69 4.37 -2.33
N VAL A 23 -1.49 3.74 -3.19
CA VAL A 23 -2.95 3.69 -3.08
C VAL A 23 -3.38 3.03 -1.77
N LEU A 24 -2.74 1.92 -1.39
CA LEU A 24 -3.00 1.24 -0.11
C LEU A 24 -2.64 2.13 1.08
N GLY A 25 -1.53 2.86 1.01
CA GLY A 25 -1.11 3.79 2.06
C GLY A 25 -2.12 4.91 2.28
N ILE A 26 -2.61 5.53 1.20
CA ILE A 26 -3.67 6.55 1.25
C ILE A 26 -4.94 5.96 1.83
N TYR A 27 -5.37 4.77 1.38
CA TYR A 27 -6.56 4.11 1.90
C TYR A 27 -6.47 3.85 3.41
N LEU A 28 -5.34 3.36 3.90
CA LEU A 28 -5.12 3.08 5.33
C LEU A 28 -5.17 4.37 6.17
N ILE A 29 -4.65 5.48 5.65
CA ILE A 29 -4.64 6.77 6.35
C ILE A 29 -6.02 7.44 6.30
N ALA A 30 -6.60 7.57 5.11
CA ALA A 30 -7.80 8.37 4.84
C ALA A 30 -9.12 7.62 5.06
N SER A 31 -9.09 6.30 5.28
CA SER A 31 -10.33 5.53 5.49
C SER A 31 -11.13 6.05 6.70
N PRO A 32 -12.47 6.09 6.59
CA PRO A 32 -13.34 6.54 7.67
C PRO A 32 -13.27 5.57 8.86
N GLU A 33 -13.53 6.08 10.06
CA GLU A 33 -13.41 5.29 11.30
C GLU A 33 -14.20 3.99 11.27
N GLU A 34 -15.40 3.98 10.68
CA GLU A 34 -16.22 2.79 10.58
C GLU A 34 -15.55 1.69 9.75
N SER A 35 -14.92 2.05 8.62
CA SER A 35 -14.13 1.13 7.80
C SER A 35 -12.92 0.62 8.56
N LYS A 36 -12.22 1.49 9.32
CA LYS A 36 -11.09 1.08 10.16
C LYS A 36 -11.50 0.10 11.25
N ARG A 37 -12.69 0.26 11.85
CA ARG A 37 -13.25 -0.68 12.84
C ARG A 37 -13.57 -2.04 12.22
N LYS A 38 -14.17 -2.06 11.03
CA LYS A 38 -14.44 -3.30 10.28
C LYS A 38 -13.13 -4.01 9.90
N LEU A 39 -12.15 -3.25 9.41
CA LEU A 39 -10.83 -3.79 9.08
C LEU A 39 -10.14 -4.38 10.31
N ARG A 40 -10.20 -3.68 11.45
CA ARG A 40 -9.69 -4.19 12.74
C ARG A 40 -10.34 -5.50 13.12
N ALA A 41 -11.68 -5.57 13.07
CA ALA A 41 -12.42 -6.77 13.46
C ALA A 41 -12.04 -7.95 12.56
N TRP A 42 -11.91 -7.71 11.25
CA TRP A 42 -11.48 -8.72 10.29
C TRP A 42 -10.04 -9.18 10.53
N VAL A 43 -9.09 -8.26 10.70
CA VAL A 43 -7.69 -8.56 10.99
C VAL A 43 -7.54 -9.33 12.31
N CYS A 44 -8.23 -8.89 13.37
CA CYS A 44 -8.16 -9.54 14.67
C CYS A 44 -8.81 -10.93 14.65
N ALA A 45 -9.94 -11.10 13.96
CA ALA A 45 -10.57 -12.40 13.78
C ALA A 45 -9.65 -13.38 13.02
N GLN A 46 -8.99 -12.91 11.96
CA GLN A 46 -8.14 -13.76 11.13
C GLN A 46 -6.81 -14.12 11.81
N LEU A 47 -6.20 -13.17 12.52
CA LEU A 47 -4.88 -13.37 13.14
C LEU A 47 -4.95 -13.96 14.55
N PHE A 48 -5.99 -13.64 15.32
CA PHE A 48 -6.07 -13.99 16.74
C PHE A 48 -7.31 -14.85 17.08
N GLY A 49 -8.21 -15.09 16.12
CA GLY A 49 -9.47 -15.80 16.37
C GLY A 49 -10.48 -15.00 17.22
N VAL A 50 -10.16 -13.75 17.56
CA VAL A 50 -11.00 -12.89 18.40
C VAL A 50 -11.14 -11.51 17.75
N SER A 51 -12.36 -10.96 17.71
CA SER A 51 -12.64 -9.71 17.01
C SER A 51 -12.16 -8.43 17.73
N ASN A 52 -11.77 -8.52 19.00
CA ASN A 52 -11.46 -7.36 19.84
C ASN A 52 -10.13 -7.50 20.60
N ALA A 53 -9.12 -8.11 19.97
CA ALA A 53 -7.80 -8.32 20.58
C ALA A 53 -7.02 -7.00 20.79
N PHE A 54 -7.22 -6.00 19.92
CA PHE A 54 -6.51 -4.71 19.98
C PHE A 54 -7.42 -3.52 20.25
N GLU A 55 -6.97 -2.61 21.12
CA GLU A 55 -7.59 -1.31 21.33
C GLU A 55 -7.61 -0.49 20.03
N TYR A 56 -8.75 0.16 19.72
CA TYR A 56 -8.95 0.86 18.45
C TYR A 56 -7.91 1.97 18.22
N LYS A 57 -7.55 2.73 19.25
CA LYS A 57 -6.57 3.82 19.15
C LYS A 57 -5.18 3.33 18.75
N LYS A 58 -4.74 2.19 19.31
CA LYS A 58 -3.45 1.57 18.95
C LYS A 58 -3.48 1.02 17.52
N PHE A 59 -4.59 0.40 17.13
CA PHE A 59 -4.77 -0.11 15.76
C PHE A 59 -4.78 1.03 14.73
N ALA A 60 -5.48 2.14 15.01
CA ALA A 60 -5.53 3.30 14.12
C ALA A 60 -4.14 3.93 13.91
N ASN A 61 -3.36 4.08 14.99
CA ASN A 61 -1.98 4.57 14.91
C ASN A 61 -1.07 3.60 14.14
N PHE A 62 -1.23 2.30 14.37
CA PHE A 62 -0.50 1.28 13.61
C PHE A 62 -0.81 1.37 12.11
N MET A 63 -2.09 1.45 11.72
CA MET A 63 -2.45 1.61 10.30
C MET A 63 -1.94 2.91 9.70
N ALA A 64 -1.91 4.01 10.46
CA ALA A 64 -1.31 5.26 10.00
C ALA A 64 0.20 5.09 9.76
N GLY A 65 0.91 4.42 10.67
CA GLY A 65 2.34 4.10 10.50
C GLY A 65 2.60 3.22 9.27
N VAL A 66 1.83 2.14 9.10
CA VAL A 66 1.91 1.29 7.91
C VAL A 66 1.61 2.09 6.64
N GLY A 67 0.59 2.95 6.67
CA GLY A 67 0.24 3.79 5.54
C GLY A 67 1.35 4.76 5.14
N VAL A 68 2.02 5.38 6.11
CA VAL A 68 3.19 6.24 5.87
C VAL A 68 4.34 5.44 5.27
N CYS A 69 4.63 4.25 5.79
CA CYS A 69 5.67 3.38 5.21
C CYS A 69 5.34 2.99 3.76
N CYS A 70 4.08 2.68 3.45
CA CYS A 70 3.64 2.38 2.09
C CYS A 70 3.80 3.58 1.15
N LEU A 71 3.52 4.80 1.62
CA LEU A 71 3.74 6.02 0.85
C LEU A 71 5.22 6.28 0.58
N LEU A 72 6.07 6.12 1.60
CA LEU A 72 7.52 6.27 1.45
C LEU A 72 8.07 5.23 0.47
N PHE A 73 7.65 3.97 0.60
CA PHE A 73 8.01 2.92 -0.34
C PHE A 73 7.58 3.27 -1.75
N SER A 74 6.32 3.68 -1.95
CA SER A 74 5.79 4.10 -3.25
C SER A 74 6.62 5.24 -3.85
N ALA A 75 6.92 6.30 -3.08
CA ALA A 75 7.73 7.41 -3.55
C ALA A 75 9.14 6.96 -3.98
N THR A 76 9.81 6.12 -3.17
CA THR A 76 11.12 5.57 -3.53
C THR A 76 11.06 4.66 -4.75
N ALA A 77 10.05 3.80 -4.84
CA ALA A 77 9.87 2.88 -5.97
C ALA A 77 9.59 3.66 -7.28
N ILE A 78 8.80 4.72 -7.23
CA ILE A 78 8.57 5.62 -8.38
C ILE A 78 9.91 6.24 -8.83
N TRP A 79 10.73 6.71 -7.90
CA TRP A 79 12.05 7.26 -8.22
C TRP A 79 12.97 6.24 -8.90
N PHE A 80 13.17 5.07 -8.29
CA PHE A 80 14.15 4.09 -8.76
C PHE A 80 13.69 3.20 -9.92
N LEU A 81 12.38 2.98 -10.10
CA LEU A 81 11.87 2.07 -11.14
C LEU A 81 11.40 2.79 -12.40
N LEU A 82 10.95 4.05 -12.27
CA LEU A 82 10.32 4.81 -13.36
C LEU A 82 11.09 6.07 -13.74
N LEU A 83 11.57 6.86 -12.75
CA LEU A 83 12.15 8.19 -13.02
C LEU A 83 13.67 8.19 -13.18
N SER A 84 14.40 7.25 -12.56
CA SER A 84 15.87 7.23 -12.58
C SER A 84 16.44 7.25 -13.99
N ASP A 85 15.81 6.51 -14.90
CA ASP A 85 16.27 6.38 -16.28
C ASP A 85 16.00 7.64 -17.11
N PHE A 86 15.13 8.56 -16.63
CA PHE A 86 14.81 9.82 -17.31
C PHE A 86 15.64 11.02 -16.83
N PHE A 87 16.22 10.96 -15.63
CA PHE A 87 16.90 12.11 -14.99
C PHE A 87 18.42 11.93 -14.84
N VAL A 88 18.94 10.72 -15.05
CA VAL A 88 20.37 10.39 -14.91
C VAL A 88 21.05 10.21 -16.27
N GLU A 89 20.53 10.88 -17.32
CA GLU A 89 21.23 11.08 -18.60
C GLU A 89 22.26 12.21 -18.52
#